data_AF-A0A1A6G1U9-F1
#
_entry.id   AF-A0A1A6G1U9-F1
#
_cell.length_a   1.000
_cell.length_b   1.000
_cell.length_c   1.000
_cell.angle_alpha   90.00
_cell.angle_beta   90.00
_cell.angle_gamma   90.00
#
_symmetry.space_group_name_H-M   'P 1'
#
loop_
_entity.id
_entity.type
_entity.pdbx_description
1 polymer ?
#
loop_
_entity_poly.entity_id
_entity_poly.type
_entity_poly.pdbx_seq_one_letter_code
_entity_poly.pdbx_strand_id
1 'polypeptide(L)'
;MHTKEMVQKMNLEVIYGDTDSIMINTNSTNLEEVFKLGNKVKSEVNKLYKLLEIDIDGVFKSLLLLKKKKYAALVVEPTSEGNYVTKQELKGLDIVRRDWCDLAKDTGNFVIGQILSDQSRDTIVENIQKRLIEIGENVLNGSVPVSQFEINKALTKDPQDYPDKKSLPHVHVALWINSQGDRKVKAGDTVSYVICQVKLI
;
A
#
# COMPACT_ATOMS: atom_id res chain seq x y z
N MET A 1 1.58 -7.28 24.63
CA MET A 1 0.33 -6.81 25.29
C MET A 1 0.60 -5.71 26.33
N HIS A 2 1.68 -5.80 27.11
CA HIS A 2 1.97 -4.84 28.19
C HIS A 2 2.09 -3.37 27.74
N THR A 3 2.79 -3.07 26.64
CA THR A 3 2.94 -1.68 26.13
C THR A 3 1.60 -1.06 25.73
N LYS A 4 0.72 -1.82 25.07
CA LYS A 4 -0.62 -1.34 24.69
C LYS A 4 -1.43 -0.95 25.93
N GLU A 5 -1.48 -1.82 26.93
CA GLU A 5 -2.23 -1.58 28.17
C GLU A 5 -1.69 -0.36 28.94
N MET A 6 -0.37 -0.21 28.99
CA MET A 6 0.26 0.97 29.59
C MET A 6 -0.17 2.27 28.91
N VAL A 7 -0.11 2.31 27.57
CA VAL A 7 -0.53 3.49 26.79
C VAL A 7 -2.01 3.79 27.00
N GLN A 8 -2.86 2.76 27.05
CA GLN A 8 -4.29 2.94 27.35
C GLN A 8 -4.54 3.47 28.77
N LYS A 9 -3.72 3.08 29.77
CA LYS A 9 -3.77 3.66 31.13
C LYS A 9 -3.33 5.12 31.18
N MET A 10 -2.59 5.59 30.18
CA MET A 10 -2.24 7.01 29.99
C MET A 10 -3.36 7.81 29.30
N ASN A 11 -4.55 7.21 29.12
CA ASN A 11 -5.71 7.78 28.40
C ASN A 11 -5.41 8.07 26.92
N LEU A 12 -4.56 7.25 26.29
CA LEU A 12 -4.23 7.37 24.88
C LEU A 12 -4.89 6.26 24.07
N GLU A 13 -5.38 6.62 22.88
CA GLU A 13 -6.06 5.71 21.97
C GLU A 13 -5.07 4.97 21.07
N VAL A 14 -4.89 3.67 21.30
CA VAL A 14 -4.10 2.80 20.42
C VAL A 14 -4.98 2.29 19.28
N ILE A 15 -4.75 2.83 18.08
CA ILE A 15 -5.55 2.52 16.88
C ILE A 15 -5.03 1.32 16.09
N TYR A 16 -3.74 1.01 16.20
CA TYR A 16 -3.10 -0.11 15.51
C TYR A 16 -1.84 -0.59 16.24
N GLY A 17 -1.43 -1.82 15.95
CA GLY A 17 -0.13 -2.35 16.35
C GLY A 17 0.21 -3.61 15.55
N ASP A 18 1.48 -3.78 15.22
CA ASP A 18 2.04 -4.99 14.62
C ASP A 18 3.02 -5.65 15.61
N THR A 19 4.00 -6.41 15.10
CA THR A 19 4.92 -7.25 15.89
C THR A 19 5.67 -6.44 16.95
N ASP A 20 6.20 -5.29 16.57
CA ASP A 20 7.10 -4.44 17.37
C ASP A 20 6.71 -2.96 17.34
N SER A 21 5.54 -2.63 16.77
CA SER A 21 5.06 -1.25 16.62
C SER A 21 3.67 -1.05 17.22
N ILE A 22 3.43 0.17 17.68
CA ILE A 22 2.11 0.66 18.11
C ILE A 22 1.84 2.00 17.45
N MET A 23 0.59 2.26 17.07
CA MET A 23 0.14 3.54 16.54
C MET A 23 -0.87 4.15 17.51
N ILE A 24 -0.65 5.41 17.85
CA ILE A 24 -1.46 6.16 18.82
C ILE A 24 -2.14 7.31 18.09
N ASN A 25 -3.45 7.42 18.23
CA ASN A 25 -4.16 8.62 17.81
C ASN A 25 -4.02 9.69 18.89
N THR A 26 -3.32 10.78 18.56
CA THR A 26 -3.04 11.87 19.51
C THR A 26 -4.18 12.87 19.64
N ASN A 27 -5.10 12.93 18.66
CA ASN A 27 -6.15 13.96 18.55
C ASN A 27 -5.64 15.41 18.72
N SER A 28 -4.36 15.68 18.43
CA SER A 28 -3.77 17.02 18.47
C SER A 28 -3.26 17.42 17.09
N THR A 29 -3.46 18.68 16.74
CA THR A 29 -2.92 19.31 15.53
C THR A 29 -1.58 20.00 15.78
N ASN A 30 -1.15 20.12 17.04
CA ASN A 30 0.12 20.72 17.41
C ASN A 30 1.23 19.66 17.42
N LEU A 31 2.12 19.75 16.43
CA LEU A 31 3.21 18.78 16.27
C LEU A 31 4.17 18.76 17.47
N GLU A 32 4.42 19.90 18.12
CA GLU A 32 5.29 19.96 19.31
C GLU A 32 4.67 19.20 20.49
N GLU A 33 3.36 19.33 20.67
CA GLU A 33 2.61 18.57 21.69
C GLU A 33 2.66 17.06 21.40
N VAL A 34 2.51 16.67 20.13
CA VAL A 34 2.62 15.28 19.67
C VAL A 34 4.00 14.71 20.00
N PHE A 35 5.09 15.43 19.71
CA PHE A 35 6.43 14.97 20.06
C PHE A 35 6.68 14.92 21.57
N LYS A 36 6.16 15.89 22.35
CA LYS A 36 6.22 15.84 23.81
C LYS A 36 5.51 14.61 24.36
N LEU A 37 4.33 14.29 23.82
CA LEU A 37 3.57 13.11 24.17
C LEU A 37 4.30 11.82 23.80
N GLY A 38 4.86 11.75 22.58
CA GLY A 38 5.65 10.61 22.12
C GLY A 38 6.86 10.35 23.03
N ASN A 39 7.61 11.40 23.38
CA ASN A 39 8.76 11.29 24.28
C ASN A 39 8.37 10.87 25.71
N LYS A 40 7.20 11.30 26.19
CA LYS A 40 6.64 10.86 27.46
C LYS A 40 6.33 9.36 27.43
N VAL A 41 5.65 8.88 26.38
CA VAL A 41 5.35 7.44 26.20
C VAL A 41 6.64 6.63 26.09
N LYS A 42 7.58 7.08 25.25
CA LYS A 42 8.92 6.47 25.10
C LYS A 42 9.61 6.30 26.46
N SER A 43 9.66 7.37 27.25
CA SER A 43 10.31 7.37 28.56
C SER A 43 9.64 6.42 29.55
N GLU A 44 8.32 6.39 29.62
CA GLU A 44 7.60 5.48 30.53
C GLU A 44 7.77 4.00 30.14
N VAL A 45 7.77 3.70 28.84
CA VAL A 45 7.97 2.32 28.36
C VAL A 45 9.41 1.86 28.59
N ASN A 46 10.41 2.70 28.28
CA ASN A 46 11.83 2.33 28.40
C ASN A 46 12.26 2.11 29.85
N LYS A 47 11.61 2.73 30.84
CA LYS A 47 11.87 2.47 32.27
C LYS A 47 11.65 1.01 32.67
N LEU A 48 10.84 0.26 31.94
CA LEU A 48 10.53 -1.14 32.26
C LEU A 48 11.62 -2.12 31.82
N TYR A 49 12.50 -1.73 30.91
CA TYR A 49 13.44 -2.62 30.25
C TYR A 49 14.87 -2.11 30.38
N LYS A 50 15.84 -3.02 30.52
CA LYS A 50 17.25 -2.65 30.69
C LYS A 50 17.98 -2.41 29.37
N LEU A 51 17.58 -3.12 28.32
CA LEU A 51 18.27 -3.16 27.02
C LEU A 51 17.33 -2.91 25.83
N LEU A 52 16.02 -3.10 26.03
CA LEU A 52 15.03 -2.91 24.98
C LEU A 52 14.52 -1.47 25.05
N GLU A 53 14.61 -0.75 23.94
CA GLU A 53 14.12 0.61 23.82
C GLU A 53 13.06 0.69 22.72
N ILE A 54 11.98 1.41 23.00
CA ILE A 54 11.06 1.90 21.98
C ILE A 54 11.51 3.29 21.54
N ASP A 55 11.26 3.64 20.28
CA ASP A 55 11.46 4.98 19.77
C ASP A 55 10.27 5.44 18.91
N ILE A 56 10.24 6.74 18.63
CA ILE A 56 9.28 7.34 17.71
C ILE A 56 9.79 7.11 16.29
N ASP A 57 9.14 6.21 15.56
CA ASP A 57 9.45 5.94 14.15
C ASP A 57 9.04 7.11 13.25
N GLY A 58 7.90 7.75 13.54
CA GLY A 58 7.42 8.90 12.82
C GLY A 58 6.05 9.38 13.29
N VAL A 59 5.60 10.49 12.71
CA VAL A 59 4.26 11.05 12.92
C VAL A 59 3.51 11.03 11.59
N PHE A 60 2.25 10.60 11.59
CA PHE A 60 1.39 10.68 10.42
C PHE A 60 0.45 11.88 10.55
N LYS A 61 0.41 12.73 9.53
CA LYS A 61 -0.58 13.81 9.42
C LYS A 61 -1.98 13.25 9.16
N SER A 62 -2.07 12.27 8.26
CA SER A 62 -3.30 11.59 7.86
C SER A 62 -3.02 10.10 7.74
N LEU A 63 -3.98 9.27 8.16
CA LEU A 63 -3.88 7.81 8.11
C LEU A 63 -5.18 7.19 7.60
N LEU A 64 -5.09 6.38 6.55
CA LEU A 64 -6.14 5.49 6.07
C LEU A 64 -5.78 4.05 6.43
N LEU A 65 -6.30 3.56 7.55
CA LEU A 65 -6.11 2.20 8.02
C LEU A 65 -7.24 1.29 7.52
N LEU A 66 -6.93 0.36 6.61
CA LEU A 66 -7.93 -0.52 6.00
C LEU A 66 -8.03 -1.88 6.71
N LYS A 67 -6.89 -2.57 6.86
CA LYS A 67 -6.79 -3.89 7.48
C LYS A 67 -5.43 -4.05 8.14
N LYS A 68 -5.23 -5.15 8.88
CA LYS A 68 -3.90 -5.52 9.39
C LYS A 68 -2.88 -5.54 8.25
N LYS A 69 -1.74 -4.88 8.46
CA LYS A 69 -0.65 -4.71 7.49
C LYS A 69 -1.05 -4.01 6.18
N LYS A 70 -2.19 -3.31 6.14
CA LYS A 70 -2.70 -2.59 4.97
C LYS A 70 -3.15 -1.17 5.35
N TYR A 71 -2.29 -0.19 5.11
CA TYR A 71 -2.57 1.23 5.37
C TYR A 71 -1.87 2.16 4.39
N ALA A 72 -2.39 3.38 4.27
CA ALA A 72 -1.75 4.51 3.62
C ALA A 72 -1.68 5.69 4.59
N ALA A 73 -0.59 6.45 4.57
CA ALA A 73 -0.41 7.59 5.46
C ALA A 73 0.37 8.72 4.80
N LEU A 74 0.21 9.93 5.32
CA LEU A 74 1.12 11.05 5.07
C LEU A 74 2.10 11.17 6.23
N VAL A 75 3.33 10.74 6.00
CA VAL A 75 4.44 10.85 6.97
C VAL A 75 4.89 12.29 7.06
N VAL A 76 5.03 12.79 8.28
CA VAL A 76 5.56 14.12 8.58
C VAL A 76 7.09 14.05 8.59
N GLU A 77 7.72 14.81 7.70
CA GLU A 77 9.17 14.99 7.66
C GLU A 77 9.49 16.44 8.10
N PRO A 78 10.15 16.64 9.26
CA PRO A 78 10.45 17.97 9.77
C PRO A 78 11.48 18.67 8.88
N THR A 79 11.34 19.98 8.71
CA THR A 79 12.32 20.82 8.01
C THR A 79 13.06 21.74 9.00
N SER A 80 14.18 22.32 8.56
CA SER A 80 15.08 23.13 9.39
C SER A 80 14.43 24.37 10.03
N GLU A 81 13.26 24.80 9.55
CA GLU A 81 12.60 26.05 9.93
C GLU A 81 11.39 25.84 10.87
N GLY A 82 11.24 24.65 11.46
CA GLY A 82 10.09 24.31 12.30
C GLY A 82 8.79 24.04 11.52
N ASN A 83 8.88 24.07 10.18
CA ASN A 83 7.86 23.58 9.28
C ASN A 83 8.02 22.06 9.06
N TYR A 84 7.05 21.45 8.39
CA TYR A 84 7.16 20.06 7.97
C TYR A 84 6.68 19.91 6.53
N VAL A 85 7.23 18.92 5.85
CA VAL A 85 6.70 18.42 4.58
C VAL A 85 6.03 17.07 4.82
N THR A 86 5.11 16.69 3.94
CA THR A 86 4.47 15.39 4.01
C THR A 86 4.87 14.51 2.84
N LYS A 87 5.11 13.23 3.14
CA LYS A 87 5.40 12.21 2.14
C LYS A 87 4.41 11.07 2.25
N GLN A 88 3.85 10.66 1.13
CA GLN A 88 2.93 9.53 1.10
C GLN A 88 3.68 8.21 1.32
N GLU A 89 3.22 7.42 2.29
CA GLU A 89 3.66 6.05 2.55
C GLU A 89 2.49 5.08 2.34
N LEU A 90 2.75 4.00 1.61
CA LEU A 90 1.78 2.95 1.29
C LEU A 90 2.33 1.60 1.75
N LYS A 91 1.59 0.87 2.60
CA LYS A 91 2.04 -0.44 3.14
C LYS A 91 0.98 -1.49 2.89
N GLY A 92 1.38 -2.57 2.20
CA GLY A 92 0.57 -3.78 1.96
C GLY A 92 -0.70 -3.60 1.12
N LEU A 93 -0.95 -2.40 0.61
CA LEU A 93 -2.05 -2.11 -0.30
C LEU A 93 -1.85 -2.80 -1.65
N ASP A 94 -2.95 -3.08 -2.35
CA ASP A 94 -2.89 -3.82 -3.61
C ASP A 94 -2.14 -3.03 -4.69
N ILE A 95 -2.16 -1.70 -4.60
CA ILE A 95 -1.40 -0.77 -5.45
C ILE A 95 0.13 -0.92 -5.37
N VAL A 96 0.67 -1.46 -4.26
CA VAL A 96 2.12 -1.70 -4.14
C VAL A 96 2.52 -3.11 -4.56
N ARG A 97 1.55 -3.93 -4.98
CA ARG A 97 1.80 -5.30 -5.42
C ARG A 97 2.09 -5.35 -6.92
N ARG A 98 2.91 -6.33 -7.31
CA ARG A 98 3.32 -6.53 -8.70
C ARG A 98 2.25 -7.23 -9.56
N ASP A 99 1.32 -7.94 -8.91
CA ASP A 99 0.28 -8.76 -9.53
C ASP A 99 -1.02 -7.99 -9.83
N TRP A 100 -0.94 -6.65 -9.86
CA TRP A 100 -1.99 -5.75 -10.34
C TRP A 100 -1.45 -4.93 -11.51
N CYS A 101 -2.33 -4.65 -12.48
CA CYS A 101 -1.95 -3.87 -13.65
C CYS A 101 -1.67 -2.40 -13.28
N ASP A 102 -0.83 -1.73 -14.08
CA ASP A 102 -0.46 -0.34 -13.83
C ASP A 102 -1.68 0.59 -13.83
N LEU A 103 -2.67 0.35 -14.70
CA LEU A 103 -3.90 1.15 -14.73
C LEU A 103 -4.61 1.16 -13.37
N ALA A 104 -4.74 -0.02 -12.74
CA ALA A 104 -5.39 -0.15 -11.45
C ALA A 104 -4.54 0.49 -10.33
N LYS A 105 -3.22 0.33 -10.37
CA LYS A 105 -2.29 0.92 -9.40
C LYS A 105 -2.30 2.44 -9.47
N ASP A 106 -2.21 3.01 -10.66
CA ASP A 106 -2.20 4.46 -10.90
C ASP A 106 -3.53 5.09 -10.48
N THR A 107 -4.65 4.44 -10.83
CA THR A 107 -5.99 4.85 -10.39
C THR A 107 -6.11 4.80 -8.86
N GLY A 108 -5.66 3.70 -8.24
CA GLY A 108 -5.69 3.57 -6.78
C GLY A 108 -4.81 4.59 -6.06
N ASN A 109 -3.63 4.88 -6.60
CA ASN A 109 -2.73 5.93 -6.09
C ASN A 109 -3.39 7.31 -6.14
N PHE A 110 -4.10 7.63 -7.24
CA PHE A 110 -4.86 8.87 -7.34
C PHE A 110 -5.93 8.96 -6.24
N VAL A 111 -6.73 7.91 -6.05
CA VAL A 111 -7.79 7.88 -5.04
C VAL A 111 -7.22 8.05 -3.64
N ILE A 112 -6.10 7.41 -3.32
CA ILE A 112 -5.45 7.56 -2.01
C ILE A 112 -4.92 8.99 -1.83
N GLY A 113 -4.31 9.57 -2.86
CA GLY A 113 -3.86 10.95 -2.83
C GLY A 113 -5.01 11.92 -2.55
N GLN A 114 -6.20 11.66 -3.11
CA GLN A 114 -7.41 12.43 -2.82
C GLN A 114 -7.86 12.25 -1.36
N ILE A 115 -7.97 11.01 -0.87
CA ILE A 115 -8.42 10.72 0.50
C ILE A 115 -7.49 11.30 1.56
N LEU A 116 -6.17 11.27 1.31
CA LEU A 116 -5.18 11.80 2.24
C LEU A 116 -4.95 13.31 2.10
N SER A 117 -5.56 13.96 1.11
CA SER A 117 -5.43 15.40 0.90
C SER A 117 -6.11 16.22 1.99
N ASP A 118 -5.80 17.52 2.04
CA ASP A 118 -6.43 18.49 2.94
C ASP A 118 -7.75 19.08 2.38
N GLN A 119 -8.30 18.47 1.31
CA GLN A 119 -9.53 18.96 0.68
C GLN A 119 -10.79 18.61 1.49
N SER A 120 -11.90 19.29 1.21
CA SER A 120 -13.18 18.95 1.82
C SER A 120 -13.65 17.56 1.35
N ARG A 121 -14.43 16.89 2.19
CA ARG A 121 -14.97 15.56 1.87
C ARG A 121 -15.77 15.55 0.56
N ASP A 122 -16.58 16.58 0.34
CA ASP A 122 -17.41 16.67 -0.86
C ASP A 122 -16.54 16.82 -2.12
N THR A 123 -15.52 17.69 -2.07
CA THR A 123 -14.56 17.84 -3.17
C THR A 123 -13.78 16.56 -3.46
N ILE A 124 -13.35 15.83 -2.41
CA ILE A 124 -12.66 14.54 -2.56
C ILE A 124 -13.54 13.54 -3.32
N VAL A 125 -14.80 13.40 -2.92
CA VAL A 125 -15.74 12.46 -3.54
C VAL A 125 -16.01 12.83 -5.00
N GLU A 126 -16.24 14.12 -5.28
CA GLU A 126 -16.45 14.61 -6.65
C GLU A 126 -15.23 14.34 -7.55
N ASN A 127 -14.02 14.62 -7.06
CA ASN A 127 -12.78 14.37 -7.80
C ASN A 127 -12.58 12.89 -8.12
N ILE A 128 -12.82 12.01 -7.14
CA ILE A 128 -12.73 10.55 -7.32
C ILE A 128 -13.76 10.08 -8.35
N GLN A 129 -15.02 10.51 -8.22
CA GLN A 129 -16.07 10.13 -9.15
C GLN A 129 -15.74 10.56 -10.58
N LYS A 130 -15.36 11.82 -10.77
CA LYS A 130 -14.97 12.36 -12.08
C LYS A 130 -13.84 11.56 -12.71
N ARG A 131 -12.79 11.26 -11.93
CA ARG A 131 -11.63 10.52 -12.44
C ARG A 131 -11.97 9.08 -12.84
N LEU A 132 -12.81 8.40 -12.06
CA LEU A 132 -13.23 7.02 -12.37
C LEU A 132 -14.08 6.95 -13.65
N ILE A 133 -14.95 7.93 -13.89
CA ILE A 133 -15.72 8.05 -15.13
C ILE A 133 -14.77 8.21 -16.33
N GLU A 134 -13.83 9.15 -16.24
CA GLU A 134 -12.84 9.40 -17.30
C GLU A 134 -11.99 8.16 -17.62
N ILE A 135 -11.56 7.42 -16.60
CA ILE A 135 -10.82 6.15 -16.79
C ILE A 135 -11.68 5.12 -17.52
N GLY A 136 -12.95 5.00 -17.13
CA GLY A 136 -13.89 4.09 -17.81
C GLY A 136 -14.04 4.42 -19.30
N GLU A 137 -14.20 5.69 -19.63
CA GLU A 137 -14.27 6.17 -21.02
C GLU A 137 -12.98 5.89 -21.79
N ASN A 138 -11.82 6.17 -21.19
CA ASN A 138 -10.50 5.95 -21.79
C ASN A 138 -10.21 4.47 -22.05
N VAL A 139 -10.72 3.56 -21.21
CA VAL A 139 -10.60 2.12 -21.45
C VAL A 139 -11.48 1.69 -22.60
N LEU A 140 -12.74 2.14 -22.65
CA LEU A 140 -13.71 1.76 -23.68
C LEU A 140 -13.35 2.31 -25.06
N ASN A 141 -12.80 3.52 -25.13
CA ASN A 141 -12.40 4.14 -26.39
C ASN A 141 -10.99 3.71 -26.88
N GLY A 142 -10.29 2.87 -26.11
CA GLY A 142 -8.97 2.36 -26.46
C GLY A 142 -7.82 3.36 -26.31
N SER A 143 -7.99 4.45 -25.55
CA SER A 143 -6.95 5.47 -25.32
C SER A 143 -5.89 5.03 -24.31
N VAL A 144 -6.14 3.95 -23.55
CA VAL A 144 -5.18 3.41 -22.58
C VAL A 144 -4.15 2.50 -23.28
N PRO A 145 -2.83 2.74 -23.12
CA PRO A 145 -1.79 1.88 -23.69
C PRO A 145 -1.90 0.42 -23.24
N VAL A 146 -1.53 -0.53 -24.11
CA VAL A 146 -1.59 -1.97 -23.78
C VAL A 146 -0.75 -2.32 -22.54
N SER A 147 0.40 -1.67 -22.37
CA SER A 147 1.29 -1.87 -21.21
C SER A 147 0.62 -1.61 -19.87
N GLN A 148 -0.38 -0.72 -19.83
CA GLN A 148 -1.14 -0.40 -18.62
C GLN A 148 -2.05 -1.55 -18.16
N PHE A 149 -2.31 -2.54 -19.01
CA PHE A 149 -3.08 -3.74 -18.69
C PHE A 149 -2.21 -4.94 -18.31
N GLU A 150 -0.88 -4.82 -18.41
CA GLU A 150 0.04 -5.92 -18.10
C GLU A 150 0.01 -6.27 -16.61
N ILE A 151 -0.11 -7.56 -16.31
CA ILE A 151 -0.05 -8.11 -14.95
C ILE A 151 1.20 -8.98 -14.85
N ASN A 152 1.99 -8.76 -13.80
CA ASN A 152 3.25 -9.44 -13.59
C ASN A 152 3.16 -10.44 -12.43
N LYS A 153 3.49 -11.71 -12.69
CA LYS A 153 3.50 -12.74 -11.65
C LYS A 153 4.70 -13.66 -11.77
N ALA A 154 5.39 -13.87 -10.65
CA ALA A 154 6.53 -14.75 -10.56
C ALA A 154 6.10 -16.21 -10.43
N LEU A 155 6.86 -17.10 -11.09
CA LEU A 155 6.72 -18.54 -10.95
C LEU A 155 7.47 -19.03 -9.71
N THR A 156 6.81 -19.80 -8.86
CA THR A 156 7.40 -20.44 -7.67
C THR A 156 7.98 -21.82 -7.97
N LYS A 157 7.61 -22.43 -9.10
CA LYS A 157 8.09 -23.72 -9.61
C LYS A 157 8.25 -23.62 -11.13
N ASP A 158 8.83 -24.64 -11.76
CA ASP A 158 8.86 -24.66 -13.21
C ASP A 158 7.42 -24.78 -13.78
N PRO A 159 7.11 -24.17 -14.93
CA PRO A 159 5.74 -24.17 -15.47
C PRO A 159 5.15 -25.57 -15.65
N GLN A 160 5.99 -26.58 -15.88
CA GLN A 160 5.57 -27.98 -16.06
C GLN A 160 5.15 -28.65 -14.74
N ASP A 161 5.58 -28.15 -13.59
CA ASP A 161 5.36 -28.78 -12.27
C ASP A 161 4.10 -28.29 -11.55
N TYR A 162 3.40 -27.32 -12.14
CA TYR A 162 2.11 -26.89 -11.62
C TYR A 162 1.03 -27.95 -11.91
N PRO A 163 0.22 -28.36 -10.91
CA PRO A 163 -0.90 -29.27 -11.14
C PRO A 163 -2.01 -28.58 -11.96
N ASP A 164 -2.31 -27.32 -11.66
CA ASP A 164 -3.44 -26.58 -12.24
C ASP A 164 -3.02 -25.59 -13.34
N LYS A 165 -2.31 -26.07 -14.37
CA LYS A 165 -1.72 -25.25 -15.43
C LYS A 165 -2.72 -24.33 -16.16
N LYS A 166 -3.97 -24.78 -16.32
CA LYS A 166 -5.02 -24.06 -17.07
C LYS A 166 -5.72 -22.96 -16.27
N SER A 167 -5.74 -23.04 -14.94
CA SER A 167 -6.41 -22.05 -14.09
C SER A 167 -5.50 -20.89 -13.70
N LEU A 168 -4.18 -21.03 -13.94
CA LEU A 168 -3.16 -20.04 -13.59
C LEU A 168 -2.70 -19.28 -14.84
N PRO A 169 -3.12 -18.02 -15.06
CA PRO A 169 -2.83 -17.29 -16.31
C PRO A 169 -1.34 -17.16 -16.62
N HIS A 170 -0.54 -16.72 -15.64
CA HIS A 170 0.92 -16.66 -15.73
C HIS A 170 1.60 -18.00 -16.07
N VAL A 171 1.07 -19.14 -15.61
CA VAL A 171 1.60 -20.47 -15.94
C VAL A 171 1.21 -20.85 -17.37
N HIS A 172 -0.03 -20.59 -17.78
CA HIS A 172 -0.50 -20.82 -19.14
C HIS A 172 0.34 -20.05 -20.16
N VAL A 173 0.61 -18.77 -19.90
CA VAL A 173 1.47 -17.93 -20.75
C VAL A 173 2.92 -18.42 -20.73
N ALA A 174 3.47 -18.83 -19.57
CA ALA A 174 4.82 -19.39 -19.50
C ALA A 174 4.99 -20.66 -20.35
N LEU A 175 3.98 -21.54 -20.33
CA LEU A 175 3.97 -22.75 -21.16
C LEU A 175 3.93 -22.42 -22.65
N TRP A 176 3.12 -21.43 -23.03
CA TRP A 176 3.09 -20.94 -24.41
C TRP A 176 4.44 -20.36 -24.83
N ILE A 177 5.08 -19.50 -24.03
CA ILE A 177 6.42 -18.96 -24.31
C ILE A 177 7.43 -20.09 -24.51
N ASN A 178 7.45 -21.07 -23.61
CA ASN A 178 8.40 -22.21 -23.70
C ASN A 178 8.18 -23.08 -24.94
N SER A 179 6.99 -23.06 -25.55
CA SER A 179 6.69 -23.80 -26.79
C SER A 179 7.18 -23.09 -28.06
N GLN A 180 7.43 -21.78 -28.02
CA GLN A 180 7.86 -20.99 -29.19
C GLN A 180 9.37 -21.12 -29.48
N GLY A 181 10.17 -21.62 -28.54
CA GLY A 181 11.57 -21.99 -28.77
C GLY A 181 12.63 -20.89 -28.51
N ASP A 182 12.25 -19.62 -28.45
CA ASP A 182 13.21 -18.50 -28.33
C ASP A 182 13.81 -18.33 -26.92
N ARG A 183 12.96 -18.44 -25.89
CA ARG A 183 13.35 -18.24 -24.50
C ARG A 183 12.57 -19.19 -23.60
N LYS A 184 13.26 -19.81 -22.65
CA LYS A 184 12.63 -20.65 -21.62
C LYS A 184 12.46 -19.87 -20.33
N VAL A 185 11.23 -19.84 -19.84
CA VAL A 185 10.81 -19.36 -18.53
C VAL A 185 10.84 -20.52 -17.55
N LYS A 186 11.43 -20.30 -16.37
CA LYS A 186 11.60 -21.28 -15.30
C LYS A 186 11.20 -20.72 -13.93
N ALA A 187 11.30 -21.53 -12.88
CA ALA A 187 11.09 -21.12 -11.50
C ALA A 187 11.91 -19.85 -11.17
N GLY A 188 11.27 -18.88 -10.52
CA GLY A 188 11.84 -17.59 -10.16
C GLY A 188 11.62 -16.49 -11.20
N ASP A 189 11.37 -16.84 -12.47
CA ASP A 189 11.12 -15.84 -13.50
C ASP A 189 9.75 -15.17 -13.33
N THR A 190 9.66 -13.91 -13.75
CA THR A 190 8.40 -13.14 -13.78
C THR A 190 7.80 -13.17 -15.17
N VAL A 191 6.51 -13.49 -15.24
CA VAL A 191 5.74 -13.56 -16.48
C VAL A 191 4.78 -12.39 -16.51
N SER A 192 4.88 -11.56 -17.56
CA SER A 192 3.90 -10.54 -17.89
C SER A 192 2.81 -11.15 -18.77
N TYR A 193 1.54 -10.84 -18.48
CA TYR A 193 0.41 -11.26 -19.29
C TYR A 193 -0.71 -10.22 -19.26
N VAL A 194 -1.55 -10.25 -20.30
CA VAL A 194 -2.79 -9.48 -20.41
C VAL A 194 -3.98 -10.42 -20.55
N ILE A 195 -5.16 -9.98 -20.10
CA ILE A 195 -6.41 -10.74 -20.28
C ILE A 195 -7.11 -10.23 -21.53
N CYS A 196 -7.43 -11.15 -22.45
CA CYS A 196 -8.07 -10.82 -23.71
C CYS A 196 -9.43 -11.53 -23.83
N GLN A 197 -10.35 -10.90 -24.57
CA GLN A 197 -11.58 -11.56 -24.98
C GLN A 197 -11.26 -12.58 -26.09
N VAL A 198 -11.49 -13.87 -25.81
CA VAL A 198 -11.35 -14.92 -26.81
C VAL A 198 -12.66 -14.98 -27.60
N LYS A 199 -12.62 -14.65 -28.90
CA LYS A 199 -13.71 -15.05 -29.80
C LYS A 199 -13.57 -16.55 -30.03
N LEU A 200 -14.52 -17.33 -29.52
CA LEU A 200 -14.73 -18.70 -29.96
C LEU A 200 -15.14 -18.62 -31.43
N ILE A 201 -14.28 -19.12 -32.31
CA ILE A 201 -14.55 -19.30 -33.74
C ILE A 201 -15.53 -20.46 -33.89
#